data_AF-A0A528M511-F1
#
_entry.id   AF-A0A528M511-F1
#
_cell.length_a   1.000
_cell.length_b   1.000
_cell.length_c   1.000
_cell.angle_alpha   90.00
_cell.angle_beta   90.00
_cell.angle_gamma   90.00
#
_symmetry.space_group_name_H-M   'P 1'
#
loop_
_entity.id
_entity.type
_entity.pdbx_description
1 polymer ?
#
loop_
_entity_poly.entity_id
_entity_poly.type
_entity_poly.pdbx_seq_one_letter_code
_entity_poly.pdbx_strand_id
1 'polypeptide(L)'
;MYPVRRACFILGILVLALVWLGPLLDAWRDSFSAHMLAHMGVVAIAAPLMAIGIPLGPTPDANRAFTLALPASLVELIIVWSWHAPALRALAQSSLFATAIEQATFLAAGLFLWLACLPRRGSHNTGNAAGAFALLLTSMHMTLLGALLA
;
A
#
# COMPACT_ATOMS: atom_id res chain seq x y z
N MET A 1 9.82 -0.94 -22.75
CA MET A 1 8.78 -0.99 -21.69
C MET A 1 8.77 -2.29 -20.87
N TYR A 2 8.90 -3.48 -21.47
CA TYR A 2 8.96 -4.76 -20.71
C TYR A 2 10.11 -4.89 -19.68
N PRO A 3 11.37 -4.47 -19.95
CA PRO A 3 12.45 -4.64 -18.97
C PRO A 3 12.26 -3.78 -17.71
N VAL A 4 11.79 -2.53 -17.87
CA VAL A 4 11.51 -1.62 -16.74
C VAL A 4 10.43 -2.18 -15.82
N ARG A 5 9.35 -2.73 -16.38
CA ARG A 5 8.26 -3.32 -15.58
C ARG A 5 8.72 -4.53 -14.79
N ARG A 6 9.52 -5.40 -15.41
CA ARG A 6 10.12 -6.56 -14.73
C ARG A 6 11.05 -6.09 -13.61
N ALA A 7 11.89 -5.08 -13.86
CA ALA A 7 12.77 -4.52 -12.84
C ALA A 7 11.97 -3.93 -11.66
N CYS A 8 10.91 -3.15 -11.91
CA CYS A 8 10.04 -2.62 -10.85
C CYS A 8 9.40 -3.74 -10.03
N PHE A 9 8.86 -4.79 -10.67
CA PHE A 9 8.28 -5.91 -9.94
C PHE A 9 9.31 -6.60 -9.05
N ILE A 10 10.49 -6.92 -9.60
CA ILE A 10 11.58 -7.56 -8.86
C ILE A 10 12.02 -6.69 -7.68
N LEU A 11 12.20 -5.38 -7.89
CA LEU A 11 12.54 -4.44 -6.82
C LEU A 11 11.45 -4.39 -5.74
N GLY A 12 10.17 -4.39 -6.12
CA GLY A 12 9.06 -4.46 -5.16
C GLY A 12 9.10 -5.73 -4.31
N ILE A 13 9.35 -6.88 -4.93
CA ILE A 13 9.53 -8.15 -4.23
C ILE A 13 10.76 -8.13 -3.31
N LEU A 14 11.88 -7.54 -3.75
CA LEU A 14 13.08 -7.40 -2.92
C LEU A 14 12.83 -6.52 -1.70
N VAL A 15 12.16 -5.38 -1.85
CA VAL A 15 11.77 -4.52 -0.73
C VAL A 15 10.85 -5.29 0.22
N LEU A 16 9.86 -6.01 -0.31
CA LEU A 16 8.96 -6.82 0.52
C LEU A 16 9.73 -7.90 1.29
N ALA A 17 10.67 -8.59 0.65
CA ALA A 17 11.53 -9.59 1.30
C ALA A 17 12.39 -8.96 2.40
N LEU A 18 12.97 -7.78 2.16
CA LEU A 18 13.75 -7.06 3.18
C LEU A 18 12.92 -6.64 4.39
N VAL A 19 11.67 -6.22 4.17
CA VAL A 19 10.76 -5.87 5.28
C VAL A 19 10.35 -7.13 6.06
N TRP A 20 9.96 -8.19 5.35
CA TRP A 20 9.36 -9.38 5.97
C TRP A 20 10.38 -10.34 6.60
N LEU A 21 11.56 -10.46 6.01
CA LEU A 21 12.63 -11.34 6.49
C LEU A 21 13.69 -10.58 7.29
N GLY A 22 13.64 -9.25 7.28
CA GLY A 22 14.51 -8.40 8.06
C GLY A 22 14.06 -8.27 9.52
N PRO A 23 14.78 -7.46 10.32
CA PRO A 23 14.52 -7.32 11.75
C PRO A 23 13.25 -6.51 12.07
N LEU A 24 12.65 -5.83 11.08
CA LEU A 24 11.58 -4.85 11.30
C LEU A 24 10.30 -5.48 11.86
N LEU A 25 9.94 -6.69 11.43
CA LEU A 25 8.73 -7.39 11.90
C LEU A 25 9.00 -8.35 13.06
N ASP A 26 10.25 -8.53 13.45
CA ASP A 26 10.68 -9.48 14.48
C ASP A 26 11.47 -8.78 15.59
N ALA A 27 12.81 -8.81 15.54
CA ALA A 27 13.67 -8.29 16.60
C ALA A 27 13.44 -6.82 16.98
N TRP A 28 12.97 -5.97 16.05
CA TRP A 28 12.74 -4.54 16.28
C TRP A 28 11.25 -4.17 16.35
N ARG A 29 10.34 -5.14 16.36
CA ARG A 29 8.89 -4.91 16.22
C ARG A 29 8.27 -4.03 17.32
N ASP A 30 8.88 -3.96 18.50
CA ASP A 30 8.40 -3.15 19.62
C ASP A 30 8.72 -1.65 19.43
N SER A 31 9.59 -1.31 18.47
CA SER A 31 9.88 0.07 18.12
C SER A 31 8.82 0.64 17.19
N PHE A 32 8.25 1.78 17.58
CA PHE A 32 7.36 2.56 16.72
C PHE A 32 8.03 2.90 15.38
N SER A 33 9.31 3.28 15.39
CA SER A 33 10.04 3.62 14.16
C SER A 33 10.22 2.40 13.24
N ALA A 34 10.50 1.22 13.80
CA ALA A 34 10.61 -0.01 13.01
C ALA A 34 9.25 -0.40 12.40
N HIS A 35 8.17 -0.27 13.17
CA HIS A 35 6.81 -0.44 12.69
C HIS A 35 6.49 0.50 11.53
N MET A 36 6.74 1.80 11.70
CA MET A 36 6.48 2.81 10.65
C MET A 36 7.34 2.57 9.41
N LEU A 37 8.60 2.14 9.58
CA LEU A 37 9.47 1.81 8.45
C LEU A 37 8.98 0.57 7.69
N ALA A 38 8.55 -0.48 8.39
CA ALA A 38 7.96 -1.66 7.76
C ALA A 38 6.68 -1.30 7.00
N HIS A 39 5.78 -0.58 7.68
CA HIS A 39 4.51 -0.10 7.12
C HIS A 39 4.73 0.71 5.83
N MET A 40 5.57 1.75 5.90
CA MET A 40 5.84 2.61 4.75
C MET A 40 6.61 1.87 3.65
N GLY A 41 7.52 0.96 4.01
CA GLY A 41 8.20 0.08 3.07
C GLY A 41 7.22 -0.78 2.27
N VAL A 42 6.16 -1.28 2.90
CA VAL A 42 5.11 -2.07 2.23
C VAL A 42 4.20 -1.19 1.37
N VAL A 43 3.60 -0.14 1.93
CA VAL A 43 2.53 0.63 1.28
C VAL A 43 3.07 1.65 0.28
N ALA A 44 4.13 2.38 0.63
CA ALA A 44 4.65 3.48 -0.18
C ALA A 44 5.75 3.06 -1.17
N ILE A 45 6.36 1.88 -0.99
CA ILE A 45 7.47 1.41 -1.86
C ILE A 45 7.13 0.09 -2.55
N ALA A 46 6.93 -1.00 -1.80
CA ALA A 46 6.75 -2.33 -2.40
C ALA A 46 5.49 -2.40 -3.27
N ALA A 47 4.34 -1.96 -2.75
CA ALA A 47 3.06 -1.97 -3.45
C ALA A 47 3.07 -1.19 -4.80
N PRO A 48 3.54 0.07 -4.90
CA PRO A 48 3.61 0.78 -6.18
C PRO A 48 4.56 0.12 -7.17
N LEU A 49 5.73 -0.34 -6.70
CA LEU A 49 6.70 -1.02 -7.55
C LEU A 49 6.12 -2.31 -8.17
N MET A 50 5.43 -3.10 -7.35
CA MET A 50 4.70 -4.28 -7.80
C MET A 50 3.58 -3.92 -8.79
N ALA A 51 2.77 -2.90 -8.48
CA ALA A 51 1.67 -2.45 -9.33
C ALA A 51 2.15 -2.01 -10.72
N ILE A 52 3.26 -1.26 -10.80
CA ILE A 52 3.90 -0.86 -12.07
C ILE A 52 4.33 -2.10 -12.88
N GLY A 53 4.79 -3.14 -12.20
CA GLY A 53 5.28 -4.37 -12.79
C GLY A 53 4.20 -5.34 -13.30
N ILE A 54 3.01 -5.36 -12.69
CA ILE A 54 1.91 -6.29 -13.02
C ILE A 54 1.28 -5.92 -14.36
N PRO A 55 1.39 -6.75 -15.43
CA PRO A 55 0.86 -6.41 -16.76
C PRO A 55 -0.66 -6.35 -16.74
N LEU A 56 -1.20 -5.14 -16.63
CA LEU A 56 -2.63 -4.90 -16.76
C LEU A 56 -2.99 -4.82 -18.25
N GLY A 57 -3.89 -5.70 -18.70
CA GLY A 57 -4.44 -5.65 -20.07
C GLY A 57 -5.19 -4.33 -20.35
N PRO A 58 -5.42 -3.98 -21.63
CA PRO A 58 -6.25 -2.83 -21.99
C PRO A 58 -7.65 -2.98 -21.37
N THR A 59 -8.20 -1.89 -20.85
CA THR A 59 -9.57 -1.89 -20.29
C THR A 59 -10.55 -1.16 -21.21
N PRO A 60 -11.80 -1.63 -21.24
CA PRO A 60 -12.91 -0.82 -21.70
C PRO A 60 -13.21 0.24 -20.63
N ASP A 61 -13.24 1.50 -21.05
CA ASP A 61 -13.73 2.69 -20.35
C ASP A 61 -12.88 3.42 -19.30
N ALA A 62 -12.81 4.73 -19.49
CA ALA A 62 -12.15 5.72 -18.63
C ALA A 62 -12.84 5.92 -17.26
N ASN A 63 -14.08 5.44 -17.09
CA ASN A 63 -14.85 5.61 -15.86
C ASN A 63 -14.39 4.70 -14.69
N ARG A 64 -13.40 3.82 -14.96
CA ARG A 64 -12.90 2.82 -14.00
C ARG A 64 -12.06 3.41 -12.86
N ALA A 65 -11.44 4.57 -13.08
CA ALA A 65 -10.63 5.23 -12.06
C ALA A 65 -11.49 5.67 -10.87
N PHE A 66 -12.67 6.24 -11.12
CA PHE A 66 -13.58 6.62 -10.03
C PHE A 66 -14.22 5.40 -9.36
N THR A 67 -14.60 4.38 -10.15
CA THR A 67 -15.25 3.17 -9.60
C THR A 67 -14.33 2.26 -8.81
N LEU A 68 -13.00 2.39 -8.95
CA LEU A 68 -12.04 1.56 -8.21
C LEU A 68 -11.12 2.35 -7.29
N ALA A 69 -10.62 3.53 -7.69
CA ALA A 69 -9.62 4.24 -6.89
C ALA A 69 -10.21 4.79 -5.59
N LEU A 70 -11.44 5.33 -5.62
CA LEU A 70 -12.11 5.80 -4.41
C LEU A 70 -12.43 4.65 -3.44
N PRO A 71 -13.09 3.55 -3.85
CA PRO A 71 -13.27 2.39 -2.98
C PRO A 71 -11.93 1.82 -2.48
N ALA A 72 -10.89 1.78 -3.31
CA ALA A 72 -9.58 1.30 -2.88
C ALA A 72 -8.95 2.19 -1.81
N SER A 73 -9.08 3.52 -1.93
CA SER A 73 -8.65 4.46 -0.90
C SER A 73 -9.46 4.31 0.39
N LEU A 74 -10.77 4.08 0.32
CA LEU A 74 -11.58 3.84 1.52
C LEU A 74 -11.23 2.52 2.21
N VAL A 75 -10.97 1.46 1.43
CA VAL A 75 -10.51 0.17 1.96
C VAL A 75 -9.16 0.33 2.66
N GLU A 76 -8.23 1.05 2.04
CA GLU A 76 -6.92 1.34 2.62
C GLU A 76 -7.05 2.17 3.90
N LEU A 77 -7.84 3.24 3.90
CA LEU A 77 -8.16 4.04 5.08
C LEU A 77 -8.69 3.17 6.23
N ILE A 78 -9.71 2.36 5.97
CA ILE A 78 -10.34 1.51 6.99
C ILE A 78 -9.33 0.50 7.55
N ILE A 79 -8.55 -0.16 6.69
CA ILE A 79 -7.55 -1.14 7.10
C ILE A 79 -6.48 -0.47 7.97
N VAL A 80 -5.91 0.65 7.52
CA VAL A 80 -4.87 1.35 8.29
C VAL A 80 -5.37 1.82 9.64
N TRP A 81 -6.52 2.48 9.68
CA TRP A 81 -7.07 2.97 10.94
C TRP A 81 -7.45 1.85 11.90
N SER A 82 -8.00 0.74 11.39
CA SER A 82 -8.33 -0.41 12.23
C SER A 82 -7.10 -0.96 12.94
N TRP A 83 -5.99 -1.16 12.23
CA TRP A 83 -4.76 -1.71 12.81
C TRP A 83 -4.08 -0.78 13.82
N HIS A 84 -4.35 0.51 13.75
CA HIS A 84 -3.87 1.50 14.72
C HIS A 84 -4.83 1.73 15.89
N ALA A 85 -6.02 1.16 15.88
CA ALA A 85 -6.90 1.17 17.05
C ALA A 85 -6.24 0.42 18.22
N PRO A 86 -6.41 0.87 19.49
CA PRO A 86 -5.66 0.33 20.63
C PRO A 86 -5.71 -1.20 20.78
N ALA A 87 -6.88 -1.80 20.57
CA ALA A 87 -7.08 -3.24 20.72
C ALA A 87 -6.31 -4.06 19.66
N LEU A 88 -6.42 -3.68 18.38
CA LEU A 88 -5.69 -4.36 17.29
C LEU A 88 -4.19 -4.05 17.34
N ARG A 89 -3.82 -2.86 17.81
CA ARG A 89 -2.42 -2.50 17.99
C ARG A 89 -1.74 -3.40 19.04
N ALA A 90 -2.39 -3.58 20.20
CA ALA A 90 -1.91 -4.50 21.24
C ALA A 90 -1.88 -5.96 20.77
N LEU A 91 -2.83 -6.37 19.93
CA LEU A 91 -2.85 -7.72 19.34
C LEU A 91 -1.62 -7.96 18.44
N ALA A 92 -1.29 -7.00 17.57
CA ALA A 92 -0.11 -7.11 16.72
C ALA A 92 1.20 -7.12 17.54
N GLN A 93 1.29 -6.26 18.57
CA GLN A 93 2.45 -6.24 19.47
C GLN A 93 2.60 -7.55 20.26
N SER A 94 1.53 -8.27 20.56
CA SER A 94 1.61 -9.55 21.28
C SER A 94 1.85 -10.77 20.38
N SER A 95 1.69 -10.66 19.06
CA SER A 95 1.76 -11.81 18.16
C SER A 95 2.40 -11.48 16.81
N LEU A 96 3.47 -12.22 16.47
CA LEU A 96 4.08 -12.18 15.14
C LEU A 96 3.09 -12.55 14.04
N PHE A 97 2.17 -13.48 14.31
CA PHE A 97 1.13 -13.84 13.36
C PHE A 97 0.18 -12.68 13.08
N ALA A 98 -0.25 -11.95 14.13
CA ALA A 98 -1.07 -10.77 13.95
C ALA A 98 -0.32 -9.63 13.23
N THR A 99 0.98 -9.46 13.51
CA THR A 99 1.86 -8.54 12.78
C THR A 99 1.95 -8.91 11.29
N ALA A 100 2.08 -10.20 10.97
CA ALA A 100 2.11 -10.66 9.58
C ALA A 100 0.77 -10.41 8.87
N ILE A 101 -0.37 -10.65 9.54
CA ILE A 101 -1.70 -10.33 8.98
C ILE A 101 -1.81 -8.83 8.71
N GLU A 102 -1.41 -8.00 9.66
CA GLU A 102 -1.39 -6.55 9.49
C GLU A 102 -0.64 -6.15 8.22
N GLN A 103 0.62 -6.57 8.10
CA GLN A 103 1.45 -6.22 6.94
C GLN A 103 0.91 -6.80 5.63
N ALA A 104 0.30 -8.00 5.67
CA ALA A 104 -0.36 -8.58 4.51
C ALA A 104 -1.58 -7.76 4.07
N THR A 105 -2.39 -7.28 5.02
CA THR A 105 -3.55 -6.43 4.72
C THR A 105 -3.14 -5.05 4.21
N PHE A 106 -2.04 -4.47 4.73
CA PHE A 106 -1.44 -3.25 4.19
C PHE A 106 -0.94 -3.44 2.75
N LEU A 107 -0.26 -4.55 2.47
CA LEU A 107 0.18 -4.87 1.12
C LEU A 107 -1.01 -5.03 0.17
N ALA A 108 -2.05 -5.76 0.59
CA ALA A 108 -3.23 -6.01 -0.24
C ALA A 108 -3.99 -4.71 -0.53
N ALA A 109 -4.21 -3.87 0.48
CA ALA A 109 -4.90 -2.59 0.33
C ALA A 109 -4.09 -1.60 -0.51
N GLY A 110 -2.79 -1.46 -0.23
CA GLY A 110 -1.88 -0.61 -0.99
C GLY A 110 -1.78 -1.06 -2.45
N LEU A 111 -1.62 -2.36 -2.70
CA LEU A 111 -1.56 -2.90 -4.06
C LEU A 111 -2.87 -2.66 -4.80
N PHE A 112 -4.02 -2.85 -4.15
CA PHE A 112 -5.33 -2.55 -4.74
C PHE A 112 -5.46 -1.07 -5.11
N LEU A 113 -5.07 -0.17 -4.21
CA LEU A 113 -5.06 1.27 -4.44
C LEU A 113 -4.18 1.65 -5.63
N TRP A 114 -2.93 1.19 -5.65
CA TRP A 114 -2.00 1.50 -6.74
C TRP A 114 -2.44 0.94 -8.08
N LEU A 115 -2.99 -0.28 -8.12
CA LEU A 115 -3.57 -0.86 -9.34
C LEU A 115 -4.81 -0.10 -9.82
N ALA A 116 -5.57 0.49 -8.91
CA ALA A 116 -6.75 1.30 -9.24
C ALA A 116 -6.39 2.72 -9.72
N CYS A 117 -5.28 3.28 -9.21
CA CYS A 117 -4.84 4.65 -9.52
C CYS A 117 -3.93 4.73 -10.76
N LEU A 118 -3.15 3.70 -11.06
CA LEU A 118 -2.18 3.75 -12.15
C LEU A 118 -2.86 3.70 -13.54
N PRO A 119 -2.46 4.58 -14.48
CA PRO A 119 -3.01 4.57 -15.83
C PRO A 119 -2.73 3.27 -16.58
N ARG A 120 -3.74 2.72 -17.27
CA ARG A 120 -3.58 1.56 -18.17
C ARG A 120 -3.20 2.02 -19.58
N ARG A 121 -2.50 1.15 -20.32
CA ARG A 121 -2.07 1.42 -21.71
C ARG A 121 -3.26 1.86 -22.58
N GLY A 122 -3.13 3.01 -23.23
CA GLY A 122 -4.10 3.55 -24.19
C GLY A 122 -5.19 4.46 -23.60
N SER A 123 -5.17 4.76 -22.30
CA SER A 123 -6.15 5.64 -21.65
C SER A 123 -5.85 7.12 -21.91
N HIS A 124 -6.83 7.87 -22.43
CA HIS A 124 -6.79 9.33 -22.50
C HIS A 124 -6.87 9.96 -21.08
N ASN A 125 -6.37 11.19 -20.97
CA ASN A 125 -5.97 11.94 -19.76
C ASN A 125 -7.01 12.08 -18.62
N THR A 126 -8.27 11.70 -18.85
CA THR A 126 -9.40 11.93 -17.93
C THR A 126 -9.40 11.03 -16.68
N GLY A 127 -8.69 9.89 -16.70
CA GLY A 127 -8.59 8.96 -15.56
C GLY A 127 -7.60 9.37 -14.45
N ASN A 128 -6.82 10.45 -14.65
CA ASN A 128 -5.73 10.84 -13.74
C ASN A 128 -6.21 11.58 -12.47
N ALA A 129 -7.32 12.31 -12.52
CA ALA A 129 -7.77 13.12 -11.39
C ALA A 129 -8.30 12.29 -10.21
N ALA A 130 -9.06 11.22 -10.47
CA ALA A 130 -9.58 10.34 -9.43
C ALA A 130 -8.46 9.54 -8.74
N GLY A 131 -7.47 9.07 -9.52
CA GLY A 131 -6.27 8.42 -8.97
C GLY A 131 -5.43 9.39 -8.13
N ALA A 132 -5.21 10.61 -8.62
CA ALA A 132 -4.51 11.64 -7.85
C ALA A 132 -5.25 12.00 -6.56
N PHE A 133 -6.57 12.14 -6.60
CA PHE A 133 -7.39 12.42 -5.42
C PHE A 133 -7.37 11.26 -4.41
N ALA A 134 -7.47 10.01 -4.86
CA ALA A 134 -7.39 8.83 -4.00
C ALA A 134 -6.01 8.72 -3.32
N LEU A 135 -4.92 8.96 -4.06
CA LEU A 135 -3.57 8.98 -3.50
C LEU A 135 -3.35 10.17 -2.55
N LEU A 136 -3.93 11.35 -2.85
CA LEU A 136 -3.90 12.51 -1.97
C LEU A 136 -4.64 12.23 -0.65
N LEU A 137 -5.87 11.70 -0.73
CA LEU A 137 -6.67 11.32 0.43
C LEU A 137 -5.90 10.31 1.29
N THR A 138 -5.27 9.32 0.63
CA THR A 138 -4.41 8.34 1.28
C THR A 138 -3.27 9.02 2.04
N SER A 139 -2.48 9.85 1.34
CA SER A 139 -1.39 10.60 1.98
C SER A 139 -1.87 11.46 3.16
N MET A 140 -3.02 12.12 3.06
CA MET A 140 -3.56 12.98 4.11
C MET A 140 -3.86 12.20 5.39
N HIS A 141 -4.63 11.12 5.32
CA HIS A 141 -4.98 10.39 6.54
C HIS A 141 -3.79 9.63 7.12
N MET A 142 -2.83 9.20 6.29
CA MET A 142 -1.57 8.60 6.74
C MET A 142 -0.73 9.58 7.55
N THR A 143 -0.62 10.82 7.08
CA THR A 143 0.08 11.89 7.82
C THR A 143 -0.67 12.30 9.09
N LEU A 144 -2.00 12.42 9.04
CA LEU A 144 -2.82 12.73 10.21
C LEU A 144 -2.68 11.67 11.29
N LEU A 145 -2.77 10.39 10.92
CA LEU A 145 -2.62 9.29 11.86
C LEU A 145 -1.21 9.26 12.48
N GLY A 146 -0.17 9.53 11.68
CA GLY A 146 1.19 9.72 12.21
C GLY A 146 1.28 10.86 13.23
N ALA A 147 0.61 12.00 12.98
CA ALA A 147 0.58 13.12 13.92
C ALA A 147 -0.20 12.83 15.21
N LEU A 148 -1.21 11.95 15.16
CA LEU A 148 -2.00 11.54 16.33
C LEU A 148 -1.28 10.50 17.21
N LEU A 149 -0.29 9.78 16.64
CA LEU A 149 0.43 8.71 17.32
C LEU A 149 1.84 9.09 17.80
N ALA A 150 2.33 10.27 17.42
CA ALA A 150 3.62 10.83 17.83
C ALA A 150 3.54 11.51 19.20
#